data_AF-A0A024U4C4-F1
#
_entry.id   AF-A0A024U4C4-F1
#
_cell.length_a   1.000
_cell.length_b   1.000
_cell.length_c   1.000
_cell.angle_alpha   90.00
_cell.angle_beta   90.00
_cell.angle_gamma   90.00
#
_symmetry.space_group_name_H-M   'P 1'
#
loop_
_entity.id
_entity.type
_entity.pdbx_description
1 polymer ?
#
loop_
_entity_poly.entity_id
_entity_poly.type
_entity_poly.pdbx_seq_one_letter_code
_entity_poly.pdbx_strand_id
1 'polypeptide(L)'
;MAKPRTACSNAASCNQVQAWCRRCVRCKSQAYCSKECQIQAWPSHRAACANMTCVQKWRELETRWWRGVPHETTQAMIENGLNPSSMAFYGEVYFTLTGLKPCVMLTGIPLAWRSSFLQSVIECSGVLGLKSLSLVTVGPVSTMSFAFAGTIALVNTNHPLASEIVTAVSTEMPLRLTETAVARWLDYPVALDTCTDSMVEVGYFDSTTNQLVTSYCASLRDRGHQRQIQDHFERYAETLGSMMLLRREAVLV
;
A
#
# COMPACT_ATOMS: atom_id res chain seq x y z
N MET A 1 -15.07 -29.67 -37.27
CA MET A 1 -15.02 -28.24 -37.62
C MET A 1 -14.40 -27.47 -36.47
N ALA A 2 -13.19 -26.94 -36.65
CA ALA A 2 -12.53 -26.11 -35.65
C ALA A 2 -13.22 -24.74 -35.60
N LYS A 3 -13.75 -24.33 -34.44
CA LYS A 3 -14.24 -22.95 -34.24
C LYS A 3 -13.06 -21.99 -34.47
N PRO A 4 -13.23 -20.90 -35.22
CA PRO A 4 -12.18 -19.91 -35.39
C PRO A 4 -11.84 -19.36 -34.01
N ARG A 5 -10.55 -19.39 -33.66
CA ARG A 5 -10.01 -18.72 -32.48
C ARG A 5 -10.13 -17.23 -32.73
N THR A 6 -11.20 -16.62 -32.25
CA THR A 6 -11.32 -15.17 -32.16
C THR A 6 -10.17 -14.66 -31.31
N ALA A 7 -9.17 -14.04 -31.95
CA ALA A 7 -8.15 -13.28 -31.26
C ALA A 7 -8.87 -12.23 -30.41
N CYS A 8 -8.65 -12.23 -29.09
CA CYS A 8 -9.23 -11.22 -28.21
C CYS A 8 -8.73 -9.85 -28.66
N SER A 9 -9.64 -9.03 -29.20
CA SER A 9 -9.33 -7.80 -29.91
C SER A 9 -8.94 -6.62 -29.02
N ASN A 10 -8.84 -6.81 -27.69
CA ASN A 10 -8.41 -5.75 -26.78
C ASN A 10 -7.65 -6.34 -25.58
N ALA A 11 -6.39 -5.93 -25.45
CA ALA A 11 -5.45 -6.37 -24.42
C ALA A 11 -5.85 -6.00 -22.97
N ALA A 12 -6.91 -5.20 -22.80
CA ALA A 12 -7.47 -4.80 -21.50
C ALA A 12 -8.83 -5.44 -21.17
N SER A 13 -9.50 -6.12 -22.12
CA SER A 13 -10.91 -6.52 -21.97
C SER A 13 -11.17 -8.03 -22.18
N CYS A 14 -10.18 -8.88 -21.91
CA CYS A 14 -10.43 -10.32 -21.88
C CYS A 14 -11.07 -10.71 -20.53
N ASN A 15 -12.34 -10.32 -20.33
CA ASN A 15 -13.15 -10.69 -19.16
C ASN A 15 -13.61 -12.16 -19.18
N GLN A 16 -13.10 -12.98 -20.11
CA GLN A 16 -13.31 -14.42 -20.06
C GLN A 16 -12.31 -15.01 -19.07
N VAL A 17 -12.75 -15.09 -17.81
CA VAL A 17 -12.15 -15.94 -16.77
C VAL A 17 -12.38 -17.41 -17.17
N GLN A 18 -11.74 -17.85 -18.24
CA GLN A 18 -11.69 -19.25 -18.60
C GLN A 18 -10.54 -19.90 -17.85
N ALA A 19 -10.70 -21.18 -17.49
CA ALA A 19 -9.71 -22.04 -16.84
C ALA A 19 -8.35 -22.18 -17.57
N TRP A 20 -8.15 -21.44 -18.66
CA TRP A 20 -7.07 -21.58 -19.64
C TRP A 20 -6.17 -20.33 -19.70
N CYS A 21 -6.46 -19.29 -18.91
CA CYS A 21 -5.63 -18.08 -18.87
C CYS A 21 -4.27 -18.37 -18.22
N ARG A 22 -3.20 -17.93 -18.89
CA ARG A 22 -1.83 -18.02 -18.41
C ARG A 22 -1.47 -16.78 -17.62
N ARG A 23 -0.97 -16.96 -16.39
CA ARG A 23 -0.47 -15.86 -15.57
C ARG A 23 0.91 -15.41 -16.06
N CYS A 24 1.19 -14.11 -15.93
CA CYS A 24 2.52 -13.58 -16.11
C CYS A 24 3.48 -14.31 -15.17
N VAL A 25 4.50 -14.99 -15.72
CA VAL A 25 5.43 -15.80 -14.92
C VAL A 25 6.22 -15.00 -13.89
N ARG A 26 6.37 -13.68 -14.13
CA ARG A 26 7.14 -12.78 -13.28
C ARG A 26 6.33 -12.29 -12.09
N CYS A 27 5.26 -11.52 -12.34
CA CYS A 27 4.47 -10.95 -11.25
C CYS A 27 3.35 -11.86 -10.76
N LYS A 28 2.98 -12.91 -11.50
CA LYS A 28 1.90 -13.87 -11.18
C LYS A 28 0.51 -13.26 -10.95
N SER A 29 0.34 -11.94 -11.13
CA SER A 29 -0.92 -11.23 -10.89
C SER A 29 -1.77 -11.10 -12.15
N GLN A 30 -1.18 -10.61 -13.24
CA GLN A 30 -1.89 -10.46 -14.51
C GLN A 30 -2.06 -11.82 -15.19
N ALA A 31 -3.24 -12.07 -15.74
CA ALA A 31 -3.53 -13.24 -16.58
C ALA A 31 -3.86 -12.82 -18.02
N TYR A 32 -3.52 -13.71 -18.97
CA TYR A 32 -3.74 -13.53 -20.40
C TYR A 32 -4.30 -14.80 -21.02
N CYS A 33 -5.20 -14.69 -22.00
CA CYS A 33 -5.72 -15.86 -22.70
C CYS A 33 -4.68 -16.54 -23.61
N SER A 34 -3.65 -15.81 -24.07
CA SER A 34 -2.59 -16.33 -24.92
C SER A 34 -1.27 -15.57 -24.76
N LYS A 35 -0.19 -16.09 -25.38
CA LYS A 35 1.12 -15.43 -25.42
C LYS A 35 1.08 -14.13 -26.23
N GLU A 36 0.30 -14.11 -27.31
CA GLU A 36 0.12 -12.95 -28.19
C GLU A 36 -0.50 -11.79 -27.41
N CYS A 37 -1.56 -12.04 -26.63
CA CYS A 37 -2.16 -11.02 -25.77
C CYS A 37 -1.18 -10.50 -24.70
N GLN A 38 -0.34 -11.38 -24.13
CA GLN A 38 0.71 -10.96 -23.20
C GLN A 38 1.73 -10.03 -23.86
N ILE A 39 2.18 -10.34 -25.09
CA ILE A 39 3.12 -9.51 -25.84
C ILE A 39 2.49 -8.14 -26.15
N GLN A 40 1.23 -8.12 -26.60
CA GLN A 40 0.52 -6.89 -26.91
C GLN A 40 0.30 -6.00 -25.67
N ALA A 41 0.02 -6.61 -24.51
CA ALA A 41 -0.16 -5.90 -23.25
C ALA A 41 1.16 -5.47 -22.59
N TRP A 42 2.31 -5.99 -23.04
CA TRP A 42 3.60 -5.77 -22.37
C TRP A 42 3.98 -4.29 -22.19
N PRO A 43 3.79 -3.38 -23.18
CA PRO A 43 4.14 -1.98 -23.03
C PRO A 43 3.46 -1.31 -21.83
N SER A 44 2.16 -1.58 -21.59
CA SER A 44 1.42 -1.06 -20.44
C SER A 44 1.64 -1.87 -19.16
N HIS A 45 1.87 -3.19 -19.29
CA HIS A 45 2.08 -4.07 -18.14
C HIS A 45 3.46 -3.94 -17.50
N ARG A 46 4.51 -3.61 -18.26
CA ARG A 46 5.92 -3.73 -17.82
C ARG A 46 6.21 -3.02 -16.49
N ALA A 47 5.75 -1.79 -16.32
CA ALA A 47 5.96 -1.01 -15.11
C ALA A 47 5.20 -1.63 -13.92
N ALA A 48 3.89 -1.90 -14.10
CA ALA A 48 3.07 -2.55 -13.10
C ALA A 48 3.61 -3.94 -12.70
N CYS A 49 4.16 -4.70 -13.65
CA CYS A 49 4.80 -5.99 -13.44
C CYS A 49 6.02 -5.85 -12.52
N ALA A 50 6.88 -4.85 -12.77
CA ALA A 50 8.06 -4.60 -11.95
C ALA A 50 7.67 -4.21 -10.52
N ASN A 51 6.72 -3.28 -10.36
CA ASN A 51 6.20 -2.87 -9.06
C ASN A 51 5.62 -4.06 -8.29
N MET A 52 4.73 -4.84 -8.92
CA MET A 52 4.12 -6.01 -8.28
C MET A 52 5.13 -7.08 -7.91
N THR A 53 6.15 -7.33 -8.75
CA THR A 53 7.21 -8.30 -8.41
C THR A 53 8.00 -7.84 -7.18
N CYS A 54 8.31 -6.54 -7.11
CA CYS A 54 9.02 -5.96 -5.98
C CYS A 54 8.20 -6.05 -4.68
N VAL A 55 6.92 -5.72 -4.75
CA VAL A 55 5.99 -5.82 -3.59
C VAL A 55 5.75 -7.27 -3.19
N GLN A 56 5.67 -8.18 -4.18
CA GLN A 56 5.84 -9.63 -4.09
C GLN A 56 6.88 -10.02 -3.03
N LYS A 57 8.11 -9.60 -3.35
CA LYS A 57 9.29 -9.84 -2.54
C LYS A 57 9.24 -9.11 -1.19
N TRP A 58 8.78 -7.85 -1.16
CA TRP A 58 8.59 -7.12 0.09
C TRP A 58 7.69 -7.89 1.05
N ARG A 59 6.51 -8.34 0.60
CA ARG A 59 5.56 -9.06 1.46
C ARG A 59 6.18 -10.32 2.05
N GLU A 60 6.91 -11.09 1.24
CA GLU A 60 7.59 -12.31 1.72
C GLU A 60 8.66 -11.99 2.78
N LEU A 61 9.46 -10.95 2.56
CA LEU A 61 10.51 -10.51 3.48
C LEU A 61 9.92 -9.94 4.78
N GLU A 62 8.92 -9.07 4.67
CA GLU A 62 8.17 -8.49 5.78
C GLU A 62 7.51 -9.57 6.64
N THR A 63 6.83 -10.52 6.00
CA THR A 63 6.21 -11.66 6.71
C THR A 63 7.25 -12.49 7.46
N ARG A 64 8.40 -12.76 6.83
CA ARG A 64 9.49 -13.49 7.48
C ARG A 64 10.09 -12.70 8.64
N TRP A 65 10.25 -11.38 8.45
CA TRP A 65 10.81 -10.50 9.46
C TRP A 65 9.91 -10.42 10.69
N TRP A 66 8.60 -10.21 10.52
CA TRP A 66 7.64 -10.20 11.62
C TRP A 66 7.64 -11.51 12.42
N ARG A 67 7.79 -12.66 11.76
CA ARG A 67 7.93 -13.96 12.45
C ARG A 67 9.24 -14.10 13.23
N GLY A 68 10.26 -13.32 12.87
CA GLY A 68 11.56 -13.30 13.54
C GLY A 68 11.63 -12.32 14.72
N VAL A 69 10.63 -11.45 14.90
CA VAL A 69 10.56 -10.54 16.05
C VAL A 69 10.32 -11.37 17.32
N PRO A 70 11.09 -11.17 18.41
CA PRO A 70 10.92 -11.91 19.65
C PRO A 70 9.53 -11.76 20.23
N HIS A 71 9.01 -12.86 20.78
CA HIS A 71 7.67 -12.90 21.38
C HIS A 71 7.46 -11.82 22.45
N GLU A 72 8.48 -11.55 23.28
CA GLU A 72 8.43 -10.47 24.29
C GLU A 72 8.18 -9.08 23.68
N THR A 73 8.79 -8.80 22.52
CA THR A 73 8.59 -7.54 21.81
C THR A 73 7.18 -7.50 21.21
N THR A 74 6.72 -8.60 20.61
CA THR A 74 5.37 -8.72 20.06
C THR A 74 4.30 -8.56 21.15
N GLN A 75 4.48 -9.16 22.33
CA GLN A 75 3.57 -9.03 23.47
C GLN A 75 3.51 -7.58 23.96
N ALA A 76 4.66 -6.93 24.15
CA ALA A 76 4.70 -5.53 24.55
C ALA A 76 3.99 -4.62 23.54
N MET A 77 4.07 -4.91 22.23
CA MET A 77 3.31 -4.18 21.22
C MET A 77 1.79 -4.36 21.38
N ILE A 78 1.34 -5.60 21.62
CA ILE A 78 -0.08 -5.92 21.84
C ILE A 78 -0.63 -5.25 23.10
N GLU A 79 0.14 -5.26 24.18
CA GLU A 79 -0.21 -4.56 25.43
C GLU A 79 -0.36 -3.05 25.23
N ASN A 80 0.37 -2.48 24.27
CA ASN A 80 0.25 -1.07 23.86
C ASN A 80 -0.82 -0.85 22.77
N GLY A 81 -1.68 -1.83 22.52
CA GLY A 81 -2.81 -1.72 21.59
C GLY A 81 -2.44 -1.84 20.11
N LEU A 82 -1.21 -2.25 19.79
CA LEU A 82 -0.81 -2.52 18.41
C LEU A 82 -1.18 -3.96 18.02
N ASN A 83 -1.52 -4.17 16.75
CA ASN A 83 -1.72 -5.52 16.22
C ASN A 83 -0.66 -5.84 15.16
N PRO A 84 0.46 -6.49 15.53
CA PRO A 84 1.52 -6.85 14.59
C PRO A 84 1.04 -7.66 13.37
N SER A 85 -0.04 -8.42 13.51
CA SER A 85 -0.62 -9.18 12.39
C SER A 85 -1.33 -8.30 11.35
N SER A 86 -1.73 -7.08 11.74
CA SER A 86 -2.33 -6.06 10.87
C SER A 86 -1.32 -4.99 10.40
N MET A 87 -0.09 -4.99 10.92
CA MET A 87 0.96 -4.00 10.60
C MET A 87 1.77 -4.38 9.36
N ALA A 88 1.08 -4.75 8.29
CA ALA A 88 1.70 -5.07 7.00
C ALA A 88 1.77 -3.82 6.13
N PHE A 89 2.97 -3.46 5.67
CA PHE A 89 3.18 -2.27 4.85
C PHE A 89 3.16 -2.57 3.35
N TYR A 90 3.19 -3.84 2.93
CA TYR A 90 3.32 -4.18 1.50
C TYR A 90 2.27 -3.52 0.60
N GLY A 91 1.03 -3.39 1.07
CA GLY A 91 -0.04 -2.74 0.31
C GLY A 91 0.17 -1.25 0.17
N GLU A 92 0.54 -0.58 1.27
CA GLU A 92 0.87 0.84 1.26
C GLU A 92 2.07 1.15 0.36
N VAL A 93 3.13 0.34 0.45
CA VAL A 93 4.29 0.44 -0.45
C VAL A 93 3.87 0.26 -1.91
N TYR A 94 2.95 -0.65 -2.20
CA TYR A 94 2.44 -0.83 -3.55
C TYR A 94 1.68 0.40 -4.05
N PHE A 95 0.81 0.98 -3.22
CA PHE A 95 0.07 2.19 -3.56
C PHE A 95 1.00 3.39 -3.76
N THR A 96 2.06 3.50 -2.98
CA THR A 96 3.10 4.52 -3.20
C THR A 96 3.80 4.28 -4.54
N LEU A 97 4.18 3.04 -4.87
CA LEU A 97 4.82 2.71 -6.17
C LEU A 97 3.92 2.97 -7.39
N THR A 98 2.60 2.84 -7.24
CA THR A 98 1.63 3.11 -8.32
C THR A 98 1.23 4.59 -8.40
N GLY A 99 1.75 5.44 -7.50
CA GLY A 99 1.44 6.87 -7.46
C GLY A 99 0.06 7.19 -6.87
N LEU A 100 -0.61 6.21 -6.26
CA LEU A 100 -1.86 6.43 -5.53
C LEU A 100 -1.60 7.17 -4.21
N LYS A 101 -0.52 6.79 -3.51
CA LYS A 101 -0.08 7.44 -2.27
C LYS A 101 1.14 8.33 -2.51
N PRO A 102 1.16 9.55 -1.94
CA PRO A 102 2.36 10.40 -1.94
C PRO A 102 3.53 9.76 -1.18
N CYS A 103 3.26 9.17 -0.03
CA CYS A 103 4.23 8.44 0.77
C CYS A 103 3.57 7.34 1.60
N VAL A 104 4.40 6.50 2.20
CA VAL A 104 4.04 5.63 3.32
C VAL A 104 4.98 5.92 4.49
N MET A 105 4.43 6.04 5.69
CA MET A 105 5.19 6.12 6.93
C MET A 105 5.15 4.76 7.61
N LEU A 106 6.31 4.15 7.82
CA LEU A 106 6.42 2.82 8.41
C LEU A 106 6.33 2.91 9.95
N THR A 107 5.17 3.33 10.43
CA THR A 107 4.88 3.55 11.84
C THR A 107 4.67 2.21 12.56
N GLY A 108 5.18 2.12 13.79
CA GLY A 108 5.02 0.93 14.62
C GLY A 108 6.09 -0.17 14.43
N ILE A 109 7.10 0.04 13.58
CA ILE A 109 8.34 -0.76 13.67
C ILE A 109 9.07 -0.37 14.96
N PRO A 110 9.34 -1.32 15.89
CA PRO A 110 10.03 -1.02 17.13
C PRO A 110 11.41 -0.39 16.89
N LEU A 111 11.78 0.61 17.69
CA LEU A 111 13.01 1.40 17.49
C LEU A 111 14.26 0.52 17.37
N ALA A 112 14.42 -0.46 18.26
CA ALA A 112 15.56 -1.38 18.27
C ALA A 112 15.67 -2.26 17.01
N TRP A 113 14.58 -2.37 16.25
CA TRP A 113 14.45 -3.29 15.12
C TRP A 113 14.41 -2.58 13.77
N ARG A 114 14.40 -1.23 13.75
CA ARG A 114 14.35 -0.43 12.50
C ARG A 114 15.49 -0.72 11.55
N SER A 115 16.73 -0.82 12.06
CA SER A 115 17.90 -1.13 11.23
C SER A 115 17.79 -2.52 10.59
N SER A 116 17.30 -3.51 11.34
CA SER A 116 17.05 -4.86 10.81
C SER A 116 15.96 -4.84 9.74
N PHE A 117 14.87 -4.10 9.95
CA PHE A 117 13.79 -3.97 8.95
C PHE A 117 14.29 -3.30 7.66
N LEU A 118 15.04 -2.20 7.78
CA LEU A 118 15.67 -1.51 6.66
C LEU A 118 16.50 -2.46 5.80
N GLN A 119 17.41 -3.21 6.42
CA GLN A 119 18.30 -4.12 5.69
C GLN A 119 17.56 -5.34 5.14
N SER A 120 16.75 -5.99 5.98
CA SER A 120 16.15 -7.30 5.67
C SER A 120 14.92 -7.22 4.79
N VAL A 121 14.19 -6.10 4.82
CA VAL A 121 12.95 -5.90 4.06
C VAL A 121 13.14 -4.84 2.99
N ILE A 122 13.49 -3.61 3.37
CA ILE A 122 13.48 -2.48 2.43
C ILE A 122 14.57 -2.65 1.37
N GLU A 123 15.84 -2.76 1.77
CA GLU A 123 16.97 -2.91 0.86
C GLU A 123 16.88 -4.23 0.09
N CYS A 124 16.65 -5.33 0.80
CA CYS A 124 16.55 -6.66 0.19
C CYS A 124 15.37 -6.81 -0.78
N SER A 125 14.27 -6.07 -0.61
CA SER A 125 13.17 -6.08 -1.59
C SER A 125 13.59 -5.53 -2.96
N GLY A 126 14.62 -4.68 -2.99
CA GLY A 126 15.05 -3.95 -4.18
C GLY A 126 14.17 -2.74 -4.52
N VAL A 127 13.26 -2.33 -3.62
CA VAL A 127 12.30 -1.26 -3.89
C VAL A 127 12.98 0.08 -4.21
N LEU A 128 14.11 0.36 -3.57
CA LEU A 128 14.89 1.58 -3.81
C LEU A 128 15.53 1.60 -5.21
N GLY A 129 15.66 0.43 -5.85
CA GLY A 129 16.15 0.31 -7.23
C GLY A 129 15.15 0.74 -8.30
N LEU A 130 13.87 0.93 -7.96
CA LEU A 130 12.82 1.35 -8.91
C LEU A 130 12.87 2.85 -9.26
N LYS A 131 13.73 3.64 -8.61
CA LYS A 131 13.95 5.09 -8.82
C LYS A 131 12.71 5.98 -8.69
N SER A 132 11.59 5.44 -8.23
CA SER A 132 10.36 6.18 -7.96
C SER A 132 10.16 6.48 -6.47
N LEU A 133 11.00 5.93 -5.59
CA LEU A 133 10.92 6.14 -4.13
C LEU A 133 12.20 6.75 -3.58
N SER A 134 12.03 7.69 -2.65
CA SER A 134 13.09 8.18 -1.77
C SER A 134 12.84 7.65 -0.36
N LEU A 135 13.92 7.20 0.29
CA LEU A 135 13.89 6.80 1.69
C LEU A 135 14.31 7.97 2.56
N VAL A 136 13.48 8.31 3.55
CA VAL A 136 13.73 9.43 4.47
C VAL A 136 13.54 8.97 5.90
N THR A 137 14.46 9.33 6.79
CA THR A 137 14.23 9.22 8.24
C THR A 137 13.51 10.47 8.70
N VAL A 138 12.35 10.30 9.31
CA VAL A 138 11.50 11.42 9.72
C VAL A 138 12.12 12.12 10.94
N GLY A 139 12.28 13.44 10.86
CA GLY A 139 12.71 14.33 11.95
C GLY A 139 11.67 14.45 13.08
N PRO A 140 11.76 15.46 13.96
CA PRO A 140 10.83 15.66 15.08
C PRO A 140 9.45 16.18 14.62
N VAL A 141 8.77 15.39 13.80
CA VAL A 141 7.43 15.64 13.28
C VAL A 141 6.40 14.91 14.13
N SER A 142 5.30 15.60 14.45
CA SER A 142 4.21 15.04 15.23
C SER A 142 2.86 15.64 14.83
N THR A 143 1.78 14.94 15.12
CA THR A 143 0.42 15.48 15.18
C THR A 143 -0.01 15.60 16.64
N MET A 144 -1.30 15.87 16.86
CA MET A 144 -1.88 15.74 18.20
C MET A 144 -1.92 14.27 18.65
N SER A 145 -2.12 13.34 17.72
CA SER A 145 -2.34 11.92 18.02
C SER A 145 -1.07 11.07 17.92
N PHE A 146 -0.06 11.50 17.16
CA PHE A 146 1.06 10.63 16.81
C PHE A 146 2.40 11.35 16.70
N ALA A 147 3.48 10.68 17.10
CA ALA A 147 4.85 11.16 16.91
C ALA A 147 5.58 10.30 15.87
N PHE A 148 6.10 10.94 14.81
CA PHE A 148 6.72 10.25 13.68
C PHE A 148 8.26 10.21 13.78
N ALA A 149 8.86 10.80 14.81
CA ALA A 149 10.30 10.95 14.93
C ALA A 149 11.06 9.61 14.82
N GLY A 150 12.06 9.61 13.95
CA GLY A 150 12.91 8.47 13.63
C GLY A 150 12.22 7.34 12.86
N THR A 151 10.94 7.47 12.50
CA THR A 151 10.29 6.50 11.60
C THR A 151 10.87 6.61 10.20
N ILE A 152 10.71 5.55 9.41
CA ILE A 152 11.14 5.54 8.01
C ILE A 152 9.93 5.91 7.16
N ALA A 153 10.10 6.87 6.26
CA ALA A 153 9.14 7.20 5.23
C ALA A 153 9.70 6.80 3.85
N LEU A 154 8.84 6.21 3.01
CA LEU A 154 9.10 6.04 1.59
C LEU A 154 8.23 7.05 0.83
N VAL A 155 8.85 8.00 0.15
CA VAL A 155 8.17 9.07 -0.58
C VAL A 155 8.24 8.80 -2.07
N ASN A 156 7.10 8.82 -2.77
CA ASN A 156 7.10 8.73 -4.23
C ASN A 156 7.63 10.03 -4.83
N THR A 157 8.80 9.98 -5.46
CA THR A 157 9.48 11.17 -6.02
C THR A 157 8.77 11.77 -7.22
N ASN A 158 7.87 11.02 -7.86
CA ASN A 158 7.06 11.49 -8.99
C ASN A 158 5.72 12.08 -8.55
N HIS A 159 5.37 11.99 -7.27
CA HIS A 159 4.11 12.53 -6.77
C HIS A 159 4.20 14.06 -6.59
N PRO A 160 3.16 14.85 -6.93
CA PRO A 160 3.19 16.32 -6.80
C PRO A 160 3.54 16.84 -5.39
N LEU A 161 3.21 16.07 -4.36
CA LEU A 161 3.50 16.41 -2.96
C LEU A 161 4.91 16.02 -2.49
N ALA A 162 5.73 15.38 -3.33
CA ALA A 162 7.02 14.81 -2.90
C ALA A 162 7.95 15.83 -2.25
N SER A 163 8.12 16.99 -2.87
CA SER A 163 9.01 18.05 -2.39
C SER A 163 8.56 18.61 -1.04
N GLU A 164 7.25 18.86 -0.90
CA GLU A 164 6.65 19.33 0.35
C GLU A 164 6.87 18.32 1.48
N ILE A 165 6.57 17.04 1.21
CA ILE A 165 6.71 15.96 2.19
C ILE A 165 8.15 15.81 2.60
N VAL A 166 9.09 15.68 1.66
CA VAL A 166 10.53 15.51 1.97
C VAL A 166 11.05 16.67 2.80
N THR A 167 10.71 17.91 2.43
CA THR A 167 11.13 19.11 3.18
C THR A 167 10.60 19.09 4.60
N ALA A 168 9.31 18.81 4.78
CA ALA A 168 8.68 18.84 6.07
C ALA A 168 9.11 17.68 6.97
N VAL A 169 9.28 16.47 6.42
CA VAL A 169 9.70 15.29 7.21
C VAL A 169 11.20 15.25 7.49
N SER A 170 12.03 15.98 6.76
CA SER A 170 13.48 16.06 7.00
C SER A 170 13.87 17.23 7.91
N THR A 171 12.90 17.92 8.52
CA THR A 171 13.16 19.03 9.44
C THR A 171 14.03 18.59 10.61
N GLU A 172 14.93 19.46 11.08
CA GLU A 172 15.64 19.29 12.36
C GLU A 172 14.89 19.94 13.53
N MET A 173 13.97 20.86 13.23
CA MET A 173 13.17 21.59 14.21
C MET A 173 11.82 20.90 14.43
N PRO A 174 11.29 20.90 15.67
CA PRO A 174 9.98 20.33 15.96
C PRO A 174 8.89 20.91 15.05
N LEU A 175 8.21 20.04 14.32
CA LEU A 175 7.11 20.41 13.42
C LEU A 175 5.83 19.71 13.86
N ARG A 176 4.81 20.49 14.18
CA ARG A 176 3.48 19.99 14.50
C ARG A 176 2.57 20.13 13.28
N LEU A 177 2.09 19.00 12.78
CA LEU A 177 1.15 18.91 11.67
C LEU A 177 -0.27 18.67 12.18
N THR A 178 -1.26 19.02 11.36
CA THR A 178 -2.66 18.63 11.60
C THR A 178 -2.91 17.21 11.09
N GLU A 179 -3.94 16.55 11.60
CA GLU A 179 -4.34 15.22 11.10
C GLU A 179 -4.78 15.32 9.63
N THR A 180 -5.39 16.44 9.25
CA THR A 180 -5.72 16.73 7.84
C THR A 180 -4.47 16.76 6.94
N ALA A 181 -3.37 17.35 7.39
CA ALA A 181 -2.13 17.39 6.61
C ALA A 181 -1.52 15.99 6.44
N VAL A 182 -1.50 15.19 7.51
CA VAL A 182 -1.00 13.81 7.47
C VAL A 182 -1.92 12.92 6.64
N ALA A 183 -3.25 13.04 6.77
CA ALA A 183 -4.21 12.32 5.94
C ALA A 183 -3.99 12.62 4.45
N ARG A 184 -3.70 13.88 4.09
CA ARG A 184 -3.33 14.25 2.71
C ARG A 184 -2.04 13.58 2.24
N TRP A 185 -1.02 13.48 3.09
CA TRP A 185 0.26 12.84 2.73
C TRP A 185 0.16 11.32 2.62
N LEU A 186 -0.67 10.70 3.46
CA LEU A 186 -0.92 9.25 3.46
C LEU A 186 -2.08 8.85 2.53
N ASP A 187 -2.72 9.83 1.88
CA ASP A 187 -3.93 9.69 1.07
C ASP A 187 -5.09 9.00 1.82
N TYR A 188 -5.23 9.24 3.13
CA TYR A 188 -6.40 8.75 3.86
C TYR A 188 -7.63 9.60 3.51
N PRO A 189 -8.78 8.97 3.23
CA PRO A 189 -9.96 9.68 2.74
C PRO A 189 -10.58 10.60 3.79
N VAL A 190 -10.27 10.36 5.06
CA VAL A 190 -10.83 11.08 6.21
C VAL A 190 -9.69 11.36 7.19
N ALA A 191 -9.66 12.56 7.75
CA ALA A 191 -8.71 12.92 8.80
C ALA A 191 -9.29 12.59 10.18
N LEU A 192 -8.43 12.20 11.12
CA LEU A 192 -8.89 11.77 12.45
C LEU A 192 -9.58 12.91 13.22
N ASP A 193 -9.15 14.15 13.00
CA ASP A 193 -9.73 15.35 13.65
C ASP A 193 -11.12 15.73 13.12
N THR A 194 -11.58 15.15 12.00
CA THR A 194 -12.93 15.36 11.47
C THR A 194 -13.93 14.31 11.95
N CYS A 195 -13.48 13.27 12.67
CA CYS A 195 -14.36 12.22 13.19
C CYS A 195 -14.96 12.65 14.53
N THR A 196 -16.26 12.98 14.55
CA THR A 196 -16.98 13.41 15.77
C THR A 196 -17.62 12.28 16.57
N ASP A 197 -17.72 11.09 15.97
CA ASP A 197 -18.42 9.93 16.51
C ASP A 197 -17.48 8.72 16.67
N SER A 198 -18.01 7.59 17.14
CA SER A 198 -17.33 6.29 17.14
C SER A 198 -16.72 5.99 15.75
N MET A 199 -15.40 5.81 15.71
CA MET A 199 -14.68 5.42 14.52
C MET A 199 -14.78 3.91 14.29
N VAL A 200 -14.69 3.51 13.04
CA VAL A 200 -14.52 2.11 12.64
C VAL A 200 -13.27 1.98 11.80
N GLU A 201 -12.68 0.79 11.75
CA GLU A 201 -11.57 0.49 10.86
C GLU A 201 -12.12 -0.01 9.53
N VAL A 202 -11.76 0.71 8.47
CA VAL A 202 -12.09 0.34 7.10
C VAL A 202 -10.87 -0.35 6.52
N GLY A 203 -11.00 -1.63 6.21
CA GLY A 203 -9.94 -2.46 5.64
C GLY A 203 -10.13 -2.66 4.15
N TYR A 204 -9.05 -2.54 3.38
CA TYR A 204 -8.99 -2.96 1.98
C TYR A 204 -8.29 -4.30 1.90
N PHE A 205 -8.90 -5.25 1.20
CA PHE A 205 -8.39 -6.60 1.07
C PHE A 205 -8.18 -6.96 -0.40
N ASP A 206 -7.16 -7.75 -0.66
CA ASP A 206 -6.99 -8.41 -1.95
C ASP A 206 -8.01 -9.56 -2.05
N SER A 207 -8.98 -9.42 -2.95
CA SER A 207 -10.06 -10.38 -3.17
C SER A 207 -9.56 -11.75 -3.60
N THR A 208 -8.34 -11.84 -4.15
CA THR A 208 -7.77 -13.10 -4.62
C THR A 208 -7.06 -13.89 -3.52
N THR A 209 -6.48 -13.19 -2.54
CA THR A 209 -5.70 -13.81 -1.45
C THR A 209 -6.35 -13.66 -0.08
N ASN A 210 -7.43 -12.89 0.02
CA ASN A 210 -8.12 -12.51 1.25
C ASN A 210 -7.23 -11.78 2.27
N GLN A 211 -6.10 -11.23 1.84
CA GLN A 211 -5.16 -10.56 2.73
C GLN A 211 -5.49 -9.07 2.86
N LEU A 212 -5.34 -8.55 4.07
CA LEU A 212 -5.42 -7.13 4.35
C LEU A 212 -4.27 -6.40 3.64
N VAL A 213 -4.61 -5.35 2.90
CA VAL A 213 -3.69 -4.54 2.09
C VAL A 213 -3.38 -3.22 2.79
N THR A 214 -4.40 -2.55 3.34
CA THR A 214 -4.29 -1.36 4.17
C THR A 214 -5.56 -1.24 5.00
N SER A 215 -5.49 -0.50 6.09
CA SER A 215 -6.66 -0.07 6.83
C SER A 215 -6.50 1.37 7.31
N TYR A 216 -7.63 2.01 7.62
CA TYR A 216 -7.67 3.35 8.20
C TYR A 216 -8.95 3.51 9.01
N CYS A 217 -8.92 4.42 9.98
CA CYS A 217 -10.08 4.75 10.79
C CYS A 217 -10.94 5.81 10.12
N ALA A 218 -12.26 5.66 10.19
CA ALA A 218 -13.21 6.68 9.73
C ALA A 218 -14.54 6.61 10.49
N SER A 219 -15.30 7.71 10.52
CA SER A 219 -16.71 7.68 10.94
C SER A 219 -17.61 7.28 9.76
N LEU A 220 -18.43 6.23 9.95
CA LEU A 220 -19.43 5.81 8.96
C LEU A 220 -20.79 6.49 9.14
N ARG A 221 -21.01 7.31 10.17
CA ARG A 221 -22.29 8.01 10.36
C ARG A 221 -22.38 9.27 9.51
N ASP A 222 -21.24 9.87 9.20
CA ASP A 222 -21.13 11.04 8.35
C ASP A 222 -21.26 10.66 6.86
N ARG A 223 -22.23 11.26 6.16
CA ARG A 223 -22.47 10.98 4.73
C ARG A 223 -21.36 11.50 3.81
N GLY A 224 -20.69 12.59 4.20
CA GLY A 224 -19.52 13.12 3.52
C GLY A 224 -18.36 12.14 3.59
N HIS A 225 -18.07 11.59 4.78
CA HIS A 225 -17.06 10.55 4.95
C HIS A 225 -17.39 9.29 4.14
N GLN A 226 -18.64 8.82 4.16
CA GLN A 226 -19.05 7.67 3.35
C GLN A 226 -18.76 7.87 1.85
N ARG A 227 -19.02 9.09 1.32
CA ARG A 227 -18.70 9.44 -0.07
C ARG A 227 -17.19 9.44 -0.31
N GLN A 228 -16.40 10.10 0.55
CA GLN A 228 -14.93 10.14 0.42
C GLN A 228 -14.31 8.73 0.44
N ILE A 229 -14.80 7.85 1.31
CA ILE A 229 -14.36 6.45 1.40
C ILE A 229 -14.71 5.68 0.11
N GLN A 230 -15.87 5.95 -0.48
CA GLN A 230 -16.28 5.33 -1.75
C GLN A 230 -15.42 5.82 -2.92
N ASP A 231 -15.27 7.13 -3.07
CA ASP A 231 -14.48 7.74 -4.14
C ASP A 231 -13.01 7.30 -4.06
N HIS A 232 -12.46 7.24 -2.85
CA HIS A 232 -11.12 6.72 -2.61
C HIS A 232 -10.99 5.25 -3.01
N PHE A 233 -11.93 4.38 -2.60
CA PHE A 233 -11.92 2.97 -2.96
C PHE A 233 -12.00 2.76 -4.48
N GLU A 234 -12.90 3.47 -5.16
CA GLU A 234 -13.08 3.37 -6.62
C GLU A 234 -11.82 3.80 -7.37
N ARG A 235 -11.20 4.92 -6.98
CA ARG A 235 -9.93 5.38 -7.56
C ARG A 235 -8.82 4.33 -7.42
N TYR A 236 -8.71 3.68 -6.26
CA TYR A 236 -7.71 2.63 -6.03
C TYR A 236 -8.04 1.37 -6.85
N ALA A 237 -9.29 0.91 -6.81
CA ALA A 237 -9.72 -0.27 -7.55
C ALA A 237 -9.52 -0.11 -9.06
N GLU A 238 -9.84 1.07 -9.61
CA GLU A 238 -9.63 1.39 -11.03
C GLU A 238 -8.14 1.42 -11.40
N THR A 239 -7.33 2.12 -10.61
CA THR A 239 -5.89 2.29 -10.88
C THR A 239 -5.13 0.97 -10.82
N LEU A 240 -5.46 0.11 -9.86
CA LEU A 240 -4.81 -1.19 -9.70
C LEU A 240 -5.37 -2.22 -10.70
N GLY A 241 -6.65 -2.11 -11.03
CA GLY A 241 -7.34 -2.98 -11.97
C GLY A 241 -7.06 -4.46 -11.69
N SER A 242 -6.69 -5.19 -12.74
CA SER A 242 -6.41 -6.63 -12.64
C SER A 242 -5.05 -6.98 -12.01
N MET A 243 -4.23 -6.00 -11.64
CA MET A 243 -3.00 -6.27 -10.88
C MET A 243 -3.28 -6.59 -9.42
N MET A 244 -4.32 -6.01 -8.82
CA MET A 244 -4.78 -6.32 -7.46
C MET A 244 -6.26 -5.99 -7.34
N LEU A 245 -7.10 -7.03 -7.22
CA LEU A 245 -8.55 -6.86 -7.12
C LEU A 245 -8.93 -6.51 -5.69
N LEU A 246 -9.24 -5.24 -5.43
CA LEU A 246 -9.61 -4.79 -4.10
C LEU A 246 -11.07 -5.10 -3.76
N ARG A 247 -11.31 -5.47 -2.51
CA ARG A 247 -12.61 -5.43 -1.84
C ARG A 247 -12.47 -4.59 -0.56
N ARG A 248 -13.56 -3.95 -0.14
CA ARG A 248 -13.60 -3.14 1.08
C ARG A 248 -14.49 -3.81 2.12
N GLU A 249 -14.03 -3.86 3.36
CA GLU A 249 -14.84 -4.23 4.52
C GLU A 249 -14.70 -3.16 5.61
N ALA A 250 -15.75 -2.96 6.39
CA ALA A 250 -15.69 -2.14 7.59
C ALA A 250 -15.85 -3.05 8.81
N VAL A 251 -14.89 -2.98 9.72
CA VAL A 251 -14.89 -3.72 10.98
C VAL A 251 -15.10 -2.72 12.10
N LEU A 252 -16.08 -2.99 12.97
CA LEU A 252 -16.24 -2.22 14.21
C LEU A 252 -15.00 -2.51 15.08
N VAL A 253 -14.27 -1.46 15.44
CA VAL A 253 -13.10 -1.51 16.34
C VAL A 253 -13.56 -1.30 17.77
#